data_AF-A0A0M4QS23-F1
#
_entry.id   AF-A0A0M4QS23-F1
#
_cell.length_a   1.000
_cell.length_b   1.000
_cell.length_c   1.000
_cell.angle_alpha   90.00
_cell.angle_beta   90.00
_cell.angle_gamma   90.00
#
_symmetry.space_group_name_H-M   'P 1'
#
loop_
_entity.id
_entity.type
_entity.pdbx_description
1 polymer ?
#
loop_
_entity_poly.entity_id
_entity_poly.type
_entity_poly.pdbx_seq_one_letter_code
_entity_poly.pdbx_strand_id
1 'polypeptide(L)'
;MALANILSEMPDLLERTLAEHTPDTQGFCRECRDATGVSATWPCVTRELAEQARSMSSPGTGTSTGPATSAIDERAVEGTVAGRRRARDLSSSAGAPAPLGSGRHRSL
;
A
#
# COMPACT_ATOMS: atom_id res chain seq x y z
N MET A 1 -1.32 -5.13 -10.57
CA MET A 1 -0.46 -6.29 -10.27
C MET A 1 -0.43 -7.26 -11.46
N ALA A 2 0.13 -6.86 -12.60
CA ALA A 2 0.26 -7.76 -13.76
C ALA A 2 1.68 -8.33 -13.86
N LEU A 3 2.70 -7.47 -13.68
CA LEU A 3 4.10 -7.86 -13.83
C LEU A 3 4.55 -8.89 -12.79
N ALA A 4 4.18 -8.72 -11.52
CA ALA A 4 4.57 -9.65 -10.47
C ALA A 4 3.97 -11.06 -10.67
N ASN A 5 2.75 -11.15 -11.23
CA ASN A 5 2.14 -12.44 -11.55
C ASN A 5 2.88 -13.16 -12.68
N ILE A 6 3.20 -12.42 -13.76
CA ILE A 6 3.98 -12.94 -14.89
C ILE A 6 5.37 -13.42 -14.44
N LEU A 7 6.04 -12.67 -13.56
CA LEU A 7 7.33 -13.07 -13.00
C LEU A 7 7.21 -14.32 -12.11
N SER A 8 6.10 -14.48 -11.38
CA SER A 8 5.88 -15.66 -10.53
C SER A 8 5.68 -16.95 -11.32
N GLU A 9 5.19 -16.84 -12.56
CA GLU A 9 5.04 -17.94 -13.52
C GLU A 9 6.36 -18.28 -14.26
N MET A 10 7.39 -17.42 -14.16
CA MET A 10 8.69 -17.58 -14.79
C MET A 10 9.84 -17.44 -13.77
N PRO A 11 10.13 -18.50 -12.99
CA PRO A 11 11.09 -18.44 -11.89
C PRO A 11 12.52 -18.11 -12.34
N ASP A 12 12.97 -18.58 -13.50
CA ASP A 12 14.32 -18.26 -14.00
C ASP A 12 14.49 -16.76 -14.29
N LEU A 13 13.48 -16.12 -14.88
CA LEU A 13 13.49 -14.68 -15.15
C LEU A 13 13.44 -13.88 -13.85
N LEU A 14 12.64 -14.36 -12.90
CA LEU A 14 12.53 -13.76 -11.57
C LEU A 14 13.88 -13.81 -10.82
N GLU A 15 14.54 -14.96 -10.76
CA GLU A 15 15.84 -15.11 -10.11
C GLU A 15 16.90 -14.21 -10.75
N ARG A 16 16.91 -14.15 -12.08
CA ARG A 16 17.80 -13.26 -12.82
C ARG A 16 17.54 -11.78 -12.51
N THR A 17 16.27 -11.36 -12.47
CA THR A 17 15.90 -9.98 -12.13
C THR A 17 16.36 -9.61 -10.72
N LEU A 18 16.25 -10.54 -9.76
CA LEU A 18 16.76 -10.36 -8.40
C LEU A 18 18.29 -10.34 -8.34
N ALA A 19 18.98 -11.07 -9.21
CA ALA A 19 20.44 -11.07 -9.25
C ALA A 19 21.01 -9.80 -9.92
N GLU A 20 20.34 -9.28 -10.94
CA GLU A 20 20.77 -8.09 -11.70
C GLU A 20 20.49 -6.79 -10.90
N HIS A 21 19.31 -6.68 -10.30
CA HIS A 21 18.95 -5.51 -9.51
C HIS A 21 19.53 -5.59 -8.09
N THR A 22 20.75 -5.04 -7.93
CA THR A 22 21.49 -4.98 -6.66
C THR A 22 21.71 -3.55 -6.18
N PRO A 23 21.85 -3.33 -4.85
CA PRO A 23 22.14 -2.01 -4.31
C PRO A 23 23.58 -1.60 -4.62
N ASP A 24 23.76 -0.31 -4.90
CA ASP A 24 25.05 0.35 -4.89
C ASP A 24 25.40 0.92 -3.51
N THR A 25 26.69 1.22 -3.31
CA THR A 25 27.22 1.85 -2.09
C THR A 25 26.56 3.18 -1.71
N GLN A 26 25.90 3.83 -2.68
CA GLN A 26 25.22 5.11 -2.52
C GLN A 26 23.70 4.98 -2.31
N GLY A 27 23.16 3.75 -2.19
CA GLY A 27 21.72 3.53 -2.01
C GLY A 27 20.89 3.66 -3.30
N PHE A 28 21.50 3.41 -4.45
CA PHE A 28 20.83 3.36 -5.75
C PHE A 28 20.90 1.96 -6.36
N CYS A 29 20.00 1.63 -7.28
CA CYS A 29 20.07 0.38 -8.04
C CYS A 29 21.14 0.49 -9.14
N ARG A 30 22.01 -0.52 -9.24
CA ARG A 30 23.07 -0.56 -10.27
C ARG A 30 22.55 -0.76 -11.69
N GLU A 31 21.49 -1.56 -11.84
CA GLU A 31 20.93 -1.91 -13.15
C GLU A 31 19.99 -0.83 -13.70
N CYS A 32 19.33 -0.05 -12.84
CA CYS A 32 18.39 0.99 -13.29
C CYS A 32 19.08 2.28 -13.77
N ARG A 33 20.37 2.22 -14.15
CA ARG A 33 21.08 3.40 -14.64
C ARG A 33 20.73 3.65 -16.10
N ASP A 34 20.14 4.80 -16.37
CA ASP A 34 19.81 5.20 -17.74
C ASP A 34 21.02 5.78 -18.50
N ALA A 35 20.83 6.08 -19.79
CA ALA A 35 21.87 6.66 -20.66
C ALA A 35 22.35 8.06 -20.20
N THR A 36 21.61 8.72 -19.31
CA THR A 36 21.97 10.01 -18.71
C THR A 36 22.72 9.85 -17.38
N GLY A 37 22.86 8.62 -16.90
CA GLY A 37 23.52 8.27 -15.64
C GLY A 37 22.62 8.32 -14.41
N VAL A 38 21.34 8.67 -14.56
CA VAL A 38 20.39 8.69 -13.45
C VAL A 38 20.07 7.26 -13.06
N SER A 39 20.21 6.96 -11.78
CA SER A 39 19.95 5.62 -11.21
C SER A 39 18.75 5.71 -10.27
N ALA A 40 17.85 4.72 -10.34
CA ALA A 40 16.73 4.64 -9.41
C ALA A 40 17.21 4.46 -7.96
N THR A 41 16.55 5.11 -7.00
CA THR A 41 16.78 4.86 -5.58
C THR A 41 16.54 3.40 -5.24
N TRP A 42 17.33 2.85 -4.33
CA TRP A 42 17.16 1.50 -3.81
C TRP A 42 16.17 1.50 -2.61
N PRO A 43 15.23 0.54 -2.52
CA PRO A 43 14.90 -0.47 -3.52
C PRO A 43 14.20 0.15 -4.74
N CYS A 44 14.54 -0.32 -5.94
CA CYS A 44 13.88 0.15 -7.15
C CYS A 44 12.55 -0.61 -7.37
N VAL A 45 11.62 -0.01 -8.13
CA VAL A 45 10.29 -0.59 -8.37
C VAL A 45 10.36 -2.01 -8.95
N THR A 46 11.31 -2.28 -9.87
CA THR A 46 11.53 -3.62 -10.43
C THR A 46 11.94 -4.63 -9.37
N ARG A 47 12.80 -4.21 -8.42
CA ARG A 47 13.23 -5.05 -7.29
C ARG A 47 12.04 -5.42 -6.40
N GLU A 48 11.20 -4.44 -6.07
CA GLU A 48 10.02 -4.67 -5.23
C GLU A 48 9.02 -5.62 -5.90
N LEU A 49 8.79 -5.49 -7.21
CA LEU A 49 7.90 -6.37 -7.96
C LEU A 49 8.44 -7.81 -8.03
N ALA A 50 9.75 -7.97 -8.17
CA ALA A 50 10.40 -9.28 -8.14
C ALA A 50 10.28 -9.92 -6.73
N GLU A 51 10.47 -9.16 -5.66
CA GLU A 51 10.29 -9.67 -4.29
C GLU A 51 8.84 -10.09 -4.00
N GLN A 52 7.87 -9.34 -4.53
CA GLN A 52 6.45 -9.73 -4.48
C GLN A 52 6.20 -11.04 -5.25
N ALA A 53 6.75 -11.18 -6.46
CA ALA A 53 6.64 -12.40 -7.26
C ALA A 53 7.24 -13.62 -6.54
N ARG A 54 8.41 -13.48 -5.92
CA ARG A 54 9.04 -14.55 -5.13
C ARG A 54 8.17 -14.99 -3.96
N SER A 55 7.51 -14.03 -3.31
CA SER A 55 6.59 -14.31 -2.21
C SER A 55 5.35 -15.08 -2.67
N MET A 56 4.90 -14.87 -3.91
CA MET A 56 3.78 -15.59 -4.52
C MET A 56 4.17 -17.00 -5.00
N SER A 57 5.39 -17.20 -5.48
CA SER A 57 5.87 -18.50 -5.98
C SER A 57 6.26 -19.49 -4.87
N SER A 58 6.39 -19.07 -3.61
CA SER A 58 6.74 -19.98 -2.51
C SER A 58 5.48 -20.69 -1.98
N PRO A 59 5.31 -22.02 -2.18
CA PRO A 59 4.08 -22.74 -1.85
C PRO A 59 3.86 -22.98 -0.34
N GLY A 60 4.46 -22.17 0.52
CA GLY A 60 4.34 -22.34 1.96
C GLY A 60 4.96 -21.21 2.73
N THR A 61 4.31 -20.04 2.73
CA THR A 61 4.19 -19.12 3.89
C THR A 61 3.33 -17.96 3.41
N GLY A 62 2.01 -18.10 3.51
CA GLY A 62 1.18 -16.90 3.63
C GLY A 62 1.53 -16.28 4.98
N THR A 63 2.24 -15.14 4.98
CA THR A 63 2.30 -14.09 6.02
C THR A 63 3.61 -13.29 5.91
N SER A 64 3.46 -11.96 5.85
CA SER A 64 4.47 -10.90 6.03
C SER A 64 5.46 -10.69 4.88
N THR A 65 5.55 -9.51 4.26
CA THR A 65 6.08 -8.30 4.91
C THR A 65 5.66 -7.05 4.14
N GLY A 66 4.94 -6.14 4.80
CA GLY A 66 4.80 -4.75 4.39
C GLY A 66 6.15 -4.01 4.46
N PRO A 67 6.21 -2.74 4.04
CA PRO A 67 7.42 -2.13 3.50
C PRO A 67 8.56 -2.09 4.51
N ALA A 68 9.74 -2.57 4.08
CA ALA A 68 11.02 -2.25 4.71
C ALA A 68 11.33 -0.77 4.48
N THR A 69 10.53 0.10 5.10
CA THR A 69 10.96 1.47 5.38
C THR A 69 11.93 1.40 6.53
N SER A 70 13.11 1.95 6.26
CA SER A 70 14.27 2.05 7.12
C SER A 70 13.93 2.24 8.59
N ALA A 71 14.71 1.56 9.42
CA ALA A 71 14.92 1.87 10.82
C ALA A 71 14.97 3.39 11.06
N ILE A 72 13.86 3.93 11.56
CA ILE A 72 13.89 5.05 12.48
C ILE A 72 13.43 4.51 13.83
N ASP A 73 14.23 4.84 14.84
CA ASP A 73 14.02 4.59 16.25
C ASP A 73 12.67 5.20 16.69
N GLU A 74 11.62 4.38 16.80
CA GLU A 74 10.35 4.78 17.44
C GLU A 74 10.26 4.14 18.82
N ARG A 75 11.12 4.63 19.72
CA ARG A 75 10.90 4.51 21.16
C ARG A 75 9.71 5.40 21.54
N ALA A 76 8.68 4.75 22.05
CA ALA A 76 7.63 5.30 22.92
C ALA A 76 6.64 6.30 22.30
N VAL A 77 5.46 5.79 21.92
CA VAL A 77 4.19 6.40 22.35
C VAL A 77 3.21 5.31 22.75
N GLU A 78 3.32 4.85 24.00
CA GLU A 78 2.20 4.24 24.71
C GLU A 78 1.16 5.33 24.98
N GLY A 79 0.12 5.36 24.16
CA GLY A 79 -1.07 6.19 24.36
C GLY A 79 -2.28 5.35 24.77
N THR A 80 -2.22 4.73 25.95
CA THR A 80 -3.35 4.06 26.58
C THR A 80 -4.50 5.05 26.80
N VAL A 81 -5.55 5.04 25.97
CA VAL A 81 -6.82 5.72 26.26
C VAL A 81 -7.83 4.73 26.85
N ALA A 82 -7.53 4.28 28.06
CA ALA A 82 -8.51 3.64 28.93
C ALA A 82 -9.22 4.73 29.75
N GLY A 83 -10.49 5.03 29.44
CA GLY A 83 -11.40 5.50 30.48
C GLY A 83 -12.53 6.48 30.13
N ARG A 84 -13.74 5.97 30.37
CA ARG A 84 -14.82 6.58 31.18
C ARG A 84 -15.85 7.52 30.48
N ARG A 85 -16.99 6.90 30.15
CA ARG A 85 -18.40 7.22 30.50
C ARG A 85 -18.76 8.69 30.86
N ARG A 86 -19.78 9.24 30.18
CA ARG A 86 -21.19 9.45 30.63
C ARG A 86 -21.93 10.31 29.57
N ALA A 87 -23.00 9.80 28.96
CA ALA A 87 -24.41 10.02 29.34
C ALA A 87 -24.90 11.48 29.15
N ARG A 88 -25.73 11.67 28.11
CA ARG A 88 -26.72 12.74 27.85
C ARG A 88 -27.25 12.53 26.43
N ASP A 89 -28.52 12.54 26.07
CA ASP A 89 -29.82 12.49 26.73
C ASP A 89 -30.78 12.11 25.59
N LEU A 90 -31.74 11.22 25.83
CA LEU A 90 -32.86 11.00 24.92
C LEU A 90 -33.86 12.13 25.15
N SER A 91 -34.06 13.01 24.17
CA SER A 91 -35.27 13.81 24.05
C SER A 91 -35.61 13.94 22.57
N SER A 92 -36.40 13.02 22.02
CA SER A 92 -37.86 13.15 21.91
C SER A 92 -38.29 14.49 21.33
N SER A 93 -38.62 14.47 20.05
CA SER A 93 -39.72 15.24 19.47
C SER A 93 -40.24 14.47 18.25
N ALA A 94 -41.19 13.59 18.53
CA ALA A 94 -42.10 13.05 17.54
C ALA A 94 -43.02 14.18 17.04
N GLY A 95 -43.24 14.24 15.73
CA GLY A 95 -44.16 15.17 15.09
C GLY A 95 -44.15 15.00 13.58
N ALA A 96 -44.80 13.95 13.08
CA ALA A 96 -45.20 13.79 11.67
C ALA A 96 -46.34 14.79 11.31
N PRO A 97 -46.90 14.86 10.06
CA PRO A 97 -46.47 14.38 8.74
C PRO A 97 -46.52 15.47 7.61
N ALA A 98 -46.16 15.10 6.38
CA ALA A 98 -46.41 15.80 5.10
C ALA A 98 -47.93 16.08 4.87
N PRO A 99 -48.43 16.91 3.89
CA PRO A 99 -47.94 17.07 2.49
C PRO A 99 -48.17 18.45 1.82
N LEU A 100 -47.83 18.55 0.51
CA LEU A 100 -48.45 19.36 -0.57
C LEU A 100 -47.53 20.35 -1.32
N GLY A 101 -47.62 20.29 -2.66
CA GLY A 101 -47.38 21.42 -3.57
C GLY A 101 -46.15 21.25 -4.47
N SER A 102 -46.26 20.53 -5.59
CA SER A 102 -46.58 21.09 -6.93
C SER A 102 -45.48 21.99 -7.52
N GLY A 103 -44.84 21.59 -8.64
CA GLY A 103 -44.04 22.57 -9.38
C GLY A 103 -43.08 22.15 -10.49
N ARG A 104 -43.53 21.34 -11.46
CA ARG A 104 -43.21 21.42 -12.91
C ARG A 104 -41.74 21.42 -13.41
N HIS A 105 -41.48 20.36 -14.16
CA HIS A 105 -40.57 20.24 -15.31
C HIS A 105 -40.88 21.28 -16.42
N ARG A 106 -39.84 21.95 -16.98
CA ARG A 106 -39.54 22.02 -18.44
C ARG A 106 -38.42 23.02 -18.80
N SER A 107 -37.49 22.51 -19.61
CA SER A 107 -36.87 23.07 -20.83
C SER A 107 -36.31 24.50 -20.87
N LEU A 108 -34.99 24.59 -21.11
CA LEU A 108 -34.39 25.36 -22.20
C LEU A 108 -33.29 24.52 -22.85
#